data_AF-A0AAV4JVT8-F1
#
_entry.id   AF-A0AAV4JVT8-F1
#
_cell.length_a   1.000
_cell.length_b   1.000
_cell.length_c   1.000
_cell.angle_alpha   90.00
_cell.angle_beta   90.00
_cell.angle_gamma   90.00
#
_symmetry.space_group_name_H-M   'P 1'
#
loop_
_entity.id
_entity.type
_entity.pdbx_description
1 polymer ?
#
loop_
_entity_poly.entity_id
_entity_poly.type
_entity_poly.pdbx_seq_one_letter_code
_entity_poly.pdbx_strand_id
1 'polypeptide(L)'
;MSFNRPGRELEAALEHAKTAGVDPEIMKTLTSSLEMFKKREEFTIDATSDHSETLAKIHHETFHHDWQGEYDRGNTPAVYRPVMFCGRLQGQLLKSLVSMQRAKRILEVGLFTGYGALSMAEALPVVVVVVVVVVLATAAVLTVVVVVVVVVVVVQLVVVLSSSGSGSSSSSTISSSRVVVVVVVVVVVVIEVVEVVTAAEEEICERLKALVEELAKDSHHAKKIRIEIGPALDTAKKMAEAGEKFDMIFLDGDKKDYIDLVKLAFEGNLLSEGGTVLVDNAYIHGAAYCPADNNTLAHDLQEAIVNIRPPVHRVRITTDSIY
;
A
#
# COMPACT_ATOMS: atom_id res chain seq x y z
N MET A 1 -12.81 -20.54 13.74
CA MET A 1 -12.77 -19.19 13.14
C MET A 1 -12.05 -18.30 14.11
N SER A 2 -10.91 -17.72 13.72
CA SER A 2 -10.33 -16.61 14.49
C SER A 2 -11.20 -15.38 14.22
N PHE A 3 -11.50 -14.59 15.25
CA PHE A 3 -12.27 -13.36 15.08
C PHE A 3 -11.35 -12.21 14.69
N ASN A 4 -11.89 -11.30 13.88
CA ASN A 4 -11.35 -9.95 13.84
C ASN A 4 -11.31 -9.36 15.25
N ARG A 5 -10.42 -8.38 15.47
CA ARG A 5 -10.11 -7.91 16.83
C ARG A 5 -11.35 -7.59 17.69
N PRO A 6 -12.39 -6.88 17.21
CA PRO A 6 -13.61 -6.65 18.00
C PRO A 6 -14.27 -7.94 18.52
N GLY A 7 -14.35 -8.98 17.69
CA GLY A 7 -14.88 -10.28 18.12
C GLY A 7 -14.01 -10.95 19.18
N ARG A 8 -12.67 -10.91 19.03
CA ARG A 8 -11.73 -11.45 20.05
C ARG A 8 -11.83 -10.70 21.37
N GLU A 9 -11.97 -9.39 21.34
CA GLU A 9 -12.15 -8.58 22.55
C GLU A 9 -13.46 -8.91 23.25
N LEU A 10 -14.54 -9.14 22.48
CA LEU A 10 -15.82 -9.55 23.04
C LEU A 10 -15.79 -10.97 23.62
N GLU A 11 -15.07 -11.90 22.99
CA GLU A 11 -14.83 -13.23 23.56
C GLU A 11 -14.00 -13.18 24.85
N ALA A 12 -12.93 -12.38 24.87
CA ALA A 12 -12.12 -12.18 26.06
C ALA A 12 -12.92 -11.53 27.19
N ALA A 13 -13.74 -10.52 26.89
CA ALA A 13 -14.62 -9.88 27.86
C ALA A 13 -15.63 -10.87 28.46
N LEU A 14 -16.22 -11.73 27.62
CA LEU A 14 -17.13 -12.78 28.07
C LEU A 14 -16.43 -13.77 29.01
N GLU A 15 -15.20 -14.19 28.68
CA GLU A 15 -14.44 -15.13 29.51
C GLU A 15 -14.00 -14.54 30.86
N HIS A 16 -13.56 -13.28 30.85
CA HIS A 16 -13.30 -12.54 32.09
C HIS A 16 -14.56 -12.40 32.95
N ALA A 17 -15.70 -12.10 32.35
CA ALA A 17 -16.97 -11.96 33.06
C ALA A 17 -17.43 -13.29 33.70
N LYS A 18 -17.24 -14.43 33.01
CA LYS A 18 -17.48 -15.77 33.60
C LYS A 18 -16.61 -15.99 34.84
N THR A 19 -15.32 -15.71 34.72
CA THR A 19 -14.34 -15.95 35.78
C THR A 19 -14.59 -15.05 37.00
N ALA A 20 -15.06 -13.83 36.78
CA ALA A 20 -15.36 -12.86 37.85
C ALA A 20 -16.74 -13.08 38.50
N GLY A 21 -17.55 -14.03 38.03
CA GLY A 21 -18.89 -14.28 38.60
C GLY A 21 -19.85 -13.11 38.42
N VAL A 22 -19.79 -12.44 37.28
CA VAL A 22 -20.60 -11.25 36.97
C VAL A 22 -22.09 -11.60 36.90
N ASP A 23 -22.94 -10.61 37.19
CA ASP A 23 -24.40 -10.73 37.15
C ASP A 23 -24.94 -11.47 35.91
N PRO A 24 -25.91 -12.40 36.06
CA PRO A 24 -26.43 -13.21 34.97
C PRO A 24 -27.01 -12.40 33.79
N GLU A 25 -27.58 -11.22 34.02
CA GLU A 25 -28.15 -10.40 32.94
C GLU A 25 -27.04 -9.74 32.10
N ILE A 26 -25.92 -9.37 32.74
CA ILE A 26 -24.72 -8.90 32.04
C ILE A 26 -24.12 -10.05 31.21
N MET A 27 -24.01 -11.24 31.79
CA MET A 27 -23.53 -12.45 31.09
C MET A 27 -24.36 -12.77 29.84
N LYS A 28 -25.68 -12.68 29.97
CA LYS A 28 -26.63 -12.87 28.86
C LYS A 28 -26.46 -11.80 27.78
N THR A 29 -26.24 -10.55 28.17
CA THR A 29 -26.00 -9.44 27.23
C THR A 29 -24.71 -9.61 26.44
N LEU A 30 -23.60 -9.97 27.10
CA LEU A 30 -22.31 -10.22 26.45
C LEU A 30 -22.40 -11.41 25.49
N THR A 31 -23.05 -12.50 25.92
CA THR A 31 -23.26 -13.69 25.10
C THR A 31 -24.09 -13.37 23.87
N SER A 32 -25.21 -12.66 24.04
CA SER A 32 -26.09 -12.26 22.92
C SER A 32 -25.37 -11.34 21.94
N SER A 33 -24.54 -10.42 22.46
CA SER A 33 -23.73 -9.52 21.63
C SER A 33 -22.74 -10.30 20.77
N LEU A 34 -22.07 -11.30 21.37
CA LEU A 34 -21.12 -12.15 20.66
C LEU A 34 -21.81 -13.00 19.59
N GLU A 35 -22.95 -13.61 19.93
CA GLU A 35 -23.74 -14.37 18.96
C GLU A 35 -24.24 -13.51 17.80
N MET A 36 -24.73 -12.30 18.07
CA MET A 36 -25.13 -11.36 17.02
C MET A 36 -23.96 -11.00 16.11
N PHE A 37 -22.77 -10.81 16.67
CA PHE A 37 -21.57 -10.53 15.89
C PHE A 37 -21.23 -11.71 14.96
N LYS A 38 -21.24 -12.95 15.48
CA LYS A 38 -21.00 -14.18 14.70
C LYS A 38 -22.03 -14.37 13.59
N LYS A 39 -23.32 -14.29 13.94
CA LYS A 39 -24.42 -14.49 12.99
C LYS A 39 -24.45 -13.45 11.88
N ARG A 40 -24.04 -12.20 12.17
CA ARG A 40 -23.93 -11.16 11.14
C ARG A 40 -22.87 -11.55 10.10
N GLU A 41 -21.73 -12.05 10.54
CA GLU A 41 -20.63 -12.46 9.67
C GLU A 41 -21.02 -13.68 8.82
N GLU A 42 -21.58 -14.71 9.45
CA GLU A 42 -22.15 -15.88 8.76
C GLU A 42 -23.20 -15.46 7.72
N PHE A 43 -24.19 -14.65 8.11
CA PHE A 43 -25.22 -14.15 7.21
C PHE A 43 -24.64 -13.37 6.03
N THR A 44 -23.62 -12.53 6.28
CA THR A 44 -23.00 -11.71 5.24
C THR A 44 -22.28 -12.59 4.21
N ILE A 45 -21.54 -13.60 4.68
CA ILE A 45 -20.87 -14.56 3.80
C ILE A 45 -21.91 -15.39 3.03
N ASP A 46 -22.93 -15.92 3.70
CA ASP A 46 -23.98 -16.75 3.09
C ASP A 46 -24.81 -15.98 2.05
N ALA A 47 -25.08 -14.70 2.31
CA ALA A 47 -25.80 -13.81 1.39
C ALA A 47 -24.91 -13.25 0.26
N THR A 48 -23.59 -13.46 0.32
CA THR A 48 -22.67 -13.10 -0.77
C THR A 48 -22.69 -14.20 -1.83
N SER A 49 -22.41 -13.86 -3.10
CA SER A 49 -22.33 -14.85 -4.19
C SER A 49 -21.08 -15.74 -4.07
N ASP A 50 -21.17 -16.97 -4.58
CA ASP A 50 -20.04 -17.90 -4.57
C ASP A 50 -18.88 -17.41 -5.43
N HIS A 51 -17.66 -17.73 -4.97
CA HIS A 51 -16.46 -17.59 -5.79
C HIS A 51 -16.35 -18.73 -6.82
N SER A 52 -15.46 -18.58 -7.80
CA SER A 52 -15.20 -19.63 -8.80
C SER A 52 -14.58 -20.87 -8.17
N GLU A 53 -14.59 -21.99 -8.89
CA GLU A 53 -13.90 -23.22 -8.46
C GLU A 53 -12.39 -23.01 -8.25
N THR A 54 -11.73 -22.19 -9.08
CA THR A 54 -10.31 -21.87 -8.90
C THR A 54 -10.08 -21.06 -7.64
N LEU A 55 -10.92 -20.05 -7.37
CA LEU A 55 -10.84 -19.27 -6.13
C LEU A 55 -11.13 -20.16 -4.91
N ALA A 56 -12.06 -21.12 -5.00
CA ALA A 56 -12.31 -22.12 -3.96
C ALA A 56 -11.09 -22.99 -3.67
N LYS A 57 -10.39 -23.43 -4.71
CA LYS A 57 -9.12 -24.16 -4.60
C LYS A 57 -8.05 -23.31 -3.93
N ILE A 58 -7.83 -22.07 -4.38
CA ILE A 58 -6.86 -21.15 -3.74
C ILE A 58 -7.20 -20.94 -2.27
N HIS A 59 -8.48 -20.73 -1.95
CA HIS A 59 -8.94 -20.58 -0.58
C HIS A 59 -8.59 -21.82 0.26
N HIS A 60 -8.95 -23.01 -0.21
CA HIS A 60 -8.65 -24.26 0.47
C HIS A 60 -7.15 -24.43 0.70
N GLU A 61 -6.35 -24.34 -0.36
CA GLU A 61 -4.90 -24.50 -0.29
C GLU A 61 -4.27 -23.46 0.65
N THR A 62 -4.71 -22.20 0.61
CA THR A 62 -4.19 -21.16 1.51
C THR A 62 -4.38 -21.51 2.99
N PHE A 63 -5.50 -22.12 3.37
CA PHE A 63 -5.78 -22.49 4.77
C PHE A 63 -5.14 -23.81 5.20
N HIS A 64 -4.84 -24.71 4.27
CA HIS A 64 -4.27 -26.02 4.55
C HIS A 64 -2.76 -26.12 4.27
N HIS A 65 -2.16 -25.07 3.68
CA HIS A 65 -0.73 -25.01 3.44
C HIS A 65 0.08 -24.90 4.74
N ASP A 66 1.22 -25.58 4.79
CA ASP A 66 2.16 -25.60 5.91
C ASP A 66 3.03 -24.33 5.93
N TRP A 67 2.42 -23.17 6.20
CA TRP A 67 3.14 -21.89 6.25
C TRP A 67 4.24 -21.84 7.32
N GLN A 68 4.07 -22.57 8.42
CA GLN A 68 5.09 -22.65 9.47
C GLN A 68 6.30 -23.42 8.95
N GLY A 69 6.10 -24.59 8.34
CA GLY A 69 7.22 -25.34 7.78
C GLY A 69 7.89 -24.62 6.60
N GLU A 70 7.15 -23.87 5.78
CA GLU A 70 7.75 -23.03 4.73
C GLU A 70 8.70 -21.99 5.33
N TYR A 71 8.29 -21.33 6.41
CA TYR A 71 9.16 -20.41 7.14
C TYR A 71 10.37 -21.12 7.77
N ASP A 72 10.16 -22.28 8.40
CA ASP A 72 11.23 -23.06 9.03
C ASP A 72 12.26 -23.56 8.00
N ARG A 73 11.82 -23.79 6.75
CA ARG A 73 12.67 -24.11 5.59
C ARG A 73 13.35 -22.90 4.95
N GLY A 74 13.02 -21.68 5.38
CA GLY A 74 13.53 -20.43 4.80
C GLY A 74 12.88 -20.05 3.46
N ASN A 75 11.74 -20.66 3.12
CA ASN A 75 11.03 -20.41 1.87
C ASN A 75 10.14 -19.16 1.93
N THR A 76 9.87 -18.62 3.12
CA THR A 76 9.17 -17.35 3.35
C THR A 76 9.97 -16.46 4.33
N PRO A 77 9.92 -15.11 4.20
CA PRO A 77 10.65 -14.19 5.08
C PRO A 77 10.06 -14.12 6.49
N ALA A 78 8.79 -14.51 6.64
CA ALA A 78 8.06 -14.54 7.89
C ALA A 78 7.06 -15.70 7.87
N VAL A 79 6.54 -16.06 9.04
CA VAL A 79 5.42 -17.01 9.13
C VAL A 79 4.17 -16.32 8.58
N TYR A 80 3.83 -16.67 7.33
CA TYR A 80 2.57 -16.25 6.75
C TYR A 80 1.40 -16.94 7.43
N ARG A 81 0.26 -16.27 7.43
CA ARG A 81 -0.94 -16.76 8.09
C ARG A 81 -2.10 -16.71 7.12
N PRO A 82 -2.98 -17.71 7.11
CA PRO A 82 -4.18 -17.70 6.27
C PRO A 82 -5.08 -16.47 6.51
N VAL A 83 -4.96 -15.78 7.65
CA VAL A 83 -5.70 -14.54 7.91
C VAL A 83 -5.24 -13.34 7.06
N MET A 84 -4.10 -13.45 6.35
CA MET A 84 -3.64 -12.47 5.35
C MET A 84 -4.39 -12.60 4.01
N PHE A 85 -5.36 -13.50 3.94
CA PHE A 85 -6.11 -13.84 2.74
C PHE A 85 -7.28 -12.88 2.51
N CYS A 86 -7.38 -12.35 1.28
CA CYS A 86 -8.57 -11.69 0.79
C CYS A 86 -9.71 -12.73 0.65
N GLY A 87 -10.70 -12.68 1.55
CA GLY A 87 -11.78 -13.68 1.64
C GLY A 87 -12.83 -13.61 0.51
N ARG A 88 -13.80 -14.53 0.53
CA ARG A 88 -14.94 -14.55 -0.42
C ARG A 88 -15.67 -13.20 -0.49
N LEU A 89 -15.99 -12.61 0.66
CA LEU A 89 -16.68 -11.33 0.74
C LEU A 89 -15.90 -10.21 0.02
N GLN A 90 -14.62 -10.06 0.35
CA GLN A 90 -13.76 -9.03 -0.21
C GLN A 90 -13.49 -9.27 -1.70
N GLY A 91 -13.21 -10.51 -2.12
CA GLY A 91 -13.03 -10.86 -3.52
C GLY A 91 -14.26 -10.51 -4.38
N GLN A 92 -15.48 -10.76 -3.90
CA GLN A 92 -16.70 -10.39 -4.63
C GLN A 92 -16.94 -8.88 -4.67
N LEU A 93 -16.57 -8.17 -3.60
CA LEU A 93 -16.58 -6.70 -3.60
C LEU A 93 -15.62 -6.15 -4.66
N LEU A 94 -14.37 -6.64 -4.68
CA LEU A 94 -13.36 -6.25 -5.68
C LEU A 94 -13.87 -6.53 -7.10
N LYS A 95 -14.41 -7.73 -7.34
CA LYS A 95 -14.99 -8.13 -8.62
C LYS A 95 -16.13 -7.18 -9.06
N SER A 96 -16.98 -6.78 -8.12
CA SER A 96 -18.06 -5.83 -8.36
C SER A 96 -17.54 -4.44 -8.68
N LEU A 97 -16.55 -3.94 -7.94
CA LEU A 97 -15.92 -2.63 -8.17
C LEU A 97 -15.26 -2.57 -9.55
N VAL A 98 -14.50 -3.60 -9.91
CA VAL A 98 -13.86 -3.71 -11.25
C VAL A 98 -14.92 -3.66 -12.35
N SER A 99 -16.01 -4.40 -12.19
CA SER A 99 -17.11 -4.46 -13.17
C SER A 99 -17.83 -3.12 -13.30
N MET A 100 -18.16 -2.45 -12.17
CA MET A 100 -18.85 -1.15 -12.15
C MET A 100 -17.98 -0.04 -12.75
N GLN A 101 -16.69 0.00 -12.40
CA GLN A 101 -15.75 0.97 -12.93
C GLN A 101 -15.40 0.69 -14.40
N ARG A 102 -15.64 -0.54 -14.88
CA ARG A 102 -15.16 -1.04 -16.17
C ARG A 102 -13.65 -0.88 -16.30
N ALA A 103 -12.94 -1.14 -15.20
CA ALA A 103 -11.50 -1.08 -15.17
C ALA A 103 -10.92 -2.03 -16.23
N LYS A 104 -9.83 -1.62 -16.86
CA LYS A 104 -9.11 -2.42 -17.86
C LYS A 104 -7.74 -2.76 -17.32
N ARG A 105 -7.05 -1.80 -16.71
CA ARG A 105 -5.73 -2.00 -16.13
C ARG A 105 -5.81 -1.85 -14.63
N ILE A 106 -5.37 -2.88 -13.92
CA ILE A 106 -5.36 -2.89 -12.46
C ILE A 106 -3.93 -3.08 -11.99
N LEU A 107 -3.49 -2.28 -11.04
CA LEU A 107 -2.26 -2.50 -10.28
C LEU A 107 -2.64 -3.03 -8.91
N GLU A 108 -2.16 -4.19 -8.53
CA GLU A 108 -2.25 -4.70 -7.16
C GLU A 108 -0.85 -4.67 -6.54
N VAL A 109 -0.76 -4.14 -5.32
CA VAL A 109 0.47 -4.14 -4.52
C VAL A 109 0.26 -5.10 -3.36
N GLY A 110 0.94 -6.25 -3.42
CA GLY A 110 0.73 -7.39 -2.52
C GLY A 110 0.02 -8.53 -3.22
N LEU A 111 0.65 -9.71 -3.27
CA LEU A 111 0.12 -10.88 -4.00
C LEU A 111 -0.42 -11.96 -3.06
N PHE A 112 0.31 -12.25 -1.97
CA PHE A 112 0.16 -13.45 -1.15
C PHE A 112 -0.11 -14.72 -2.01
N THR A 113 -1.27 -15.36 -1.89
CA THR A 113 -1.66 -16.54 -2.70
C THR A 113 -2.44 -16.20 -3.97
N GLY A 114 -2.57 -14.92 -4.31
CA GLY A 114 -3.15 -14.45 -5.58
C GLY A 114 -4.67 -14.44 -5.65
N TYR A 115 -5.38 -14.60 -4.54
CA TYR A 115 -6.85 -14.62 -4.53
C TYR A 115 -7.47 -13.27 -4.95
N GLY A 116 -6.93 -12.16 -4.45
CA GLY A 116 -7.35 -10.80 -4.83
C GLY A 116 -7.14 -10.55 -6.32
N ALA A 117 -5.92 -10.78 -6.79
CA ALA A 117 -5.54 -10.75 -8.21
C ALA A 117 -6.49 -11.51 -9.11
N LEU A 118 -6.76 -12.79 -8.79
CA LEU A 118 -7.62 -13.63 -9.59
C LEU A 118 -9.08 -13.18 -9.54
N SER A 119 -9.58 -12.76 -8.37
CA SER A 119 -10.93 -12.21 -8.22
C SER A 119 -11.16 -11.00 -9.12
N MET A 120 -10.18 -10.09 -9.20
CA MET A 120 -10.22 -8.95 -10.10
C MET A 120 -10.09 -9.36 -11.57
N ALA A 121 -9.18 -10.28 -11.90
CA ALA A 121 -8.99 -10.80 -13.26
C ALA A 121 -10.23 -11.52 -13.82
N GLU A 122 -11.06 -12.12 -12.95
CA GLU A 122 -12.32 -12.73 -13.31
C GLU A 122 -13.39 -11.73 -13.79
N ALA A 123 -13.38 -10.50 -13.27
CA ALA A 123 -14.28 -9.43 -13.74
C ALA A 123 -13.81 -8.78 -15.06
N LEU A 124 -12.53 -8.90 -15.41
CA LEU A 124 -11.98 -8.21 -16.58
C LEU A 124 -12.39 -8.91 -17.89
N PRO A 125 -12.85 -8.16 -18.91
CA PRO A 125 -13.25 -8.76 -20.18
C PRO A 125 -12.03 -9.20 -21.04
N VAL A 126 -10.95 -8.41 -21.13
CA VAL A 126 -9.83 -8.67 -22.08
C VAL A 126 -8.43 -8.23 -21.60
N VAL A 127 -8.26 -7.64 -20.40
CA VAL A 127 -7.07 -6.80 -20.09
C VAL A 127 -6.34 -7.22 -18.80
N VAL A 128 -5.13 -6.68 -18.60
CA VAL A 128 -4.05 -7.09 -17.68
C VAL A 128 -4.22 -6.56 -16.24
N VAL A 129 -4.17 -7.47 -15.27
CA VAL A 129 -3.86 -7.19 -13.86
C VAL A 129 -2.35 -7.25 -13.70
N VAL A 130 -1.72 -6.18 -13.24
CA VAL A 130 -0.31 -6.16 -12.88
C VAL A 130 -0.24 -6.29 -11.37
N VAL A 131 0.40 -7.34 -10.88
CA VAL A 131 0.59 -7.56 -9.45
C VAL A 131 2.05 -7.38 -9.11
N VAL A 132 2.33 -6.52 -8.14
CA VAL A 132 3.68 -6.29 -7.62
C VAL A 132 3.83 -7.08 -6.33
N VAL A 133 4.76 -8.04 -6.34
CA VAL A 133 5.12 -8.85 -5.18
C VAL A 133 6.10 -8.07 -4.32
N VAL A 134 5.65 -7.69 -3.13
CA VAL A 134 6.48 -6.96 -2.17
C VAL A 134 7.50 -7.91 -1.56
N VAL A 135 8.76 -7.56 -1.70
CA VAL A 135 9.83 -8.12 -0.87
C VAL A 135 9.64 -7.58 0.54
N LEU A 136 9.24 -8.45 1.48
CA LEU A 136 9.32 -8.11 2.89
C LEU A 136 10.80 -8.07 3.27
N ALA A 137 11.39 -6.88 3.21
CA ALA A 137 12.76 -6.64 3.60
C ALA A 137 12.95 -7.15 5.04
N THR A 138 13.66 -8.26 5.20
CA THR A 138 13.98 -8.82 6.52
C THR A 138 15.17 -8.09 7.12
N ALA A 139 15.04 -6.79 7.41
CA ALA A 139 15.97 -5.97 8.21
C ALA A 139 17.49 -5.98 7.85
N ALA A 140 17.95 -6.79 6.90
CA ALA A 140 19.30 -6.80 6.36
C ALA A 140 19.34 -5.84 5.18
N VAL A 141 18.99 -4.58 5.44
CA VAL A 141 19.19 -3.50 4.48
C VAL A 141 20.70 -3.39 4.28
N LEU A 142 21.21 -3.86 3.15
CA LEU A 142 22.51 -3.42 2.67
C LEU A 142 22.31 -1.97 2.23
N THR A 143 22.38 -1.04 3.18
CA THR A 143 22.23 0.39 2.90
C THR A 143 23.42 0.83 2.05
N VAL A 144 23.23 0.87 0.74
CA VAL A 144 24.19 1.53 -0.16
C VAL A 144 23.87 3.01 -0.12
N VAL A 145 24.64 3.75 0.68
CA VAL A 145 24.55 5.22 0.72
C VAL A 145 25.29 5.76 -0.51
N VAL A 146 24.55 6.15 -1.55
CA VAL A 146 25.13 6.87 -2.67
C VAL A 146 25.14 8.36 -2.32
N VAL A 147 26.32 8.88 -2.02
CA VAL A 147 26.50 10.32 -1.76
C VAL A 147 26.73 11.02 -3.10
N VAL A 148 25.68 11.65 -3.64
CA VAL A 148 25.82 12.50 -4.83
C VAL A 148 26.11 13.92 -4.36
N VAL A 149 27.37 14.34 -4.52
CA VAL A 149 27.79 15.72 -4.22
C VAL A 149 27.52 16.58 -5.45
N VAL A 150 26.38 17.30 -5.45
CA VAL A 150 26.07 18.26 -6.52
C VAL A 150 26.68 19.62 -6.15
N VAL A 151 27.78 19.98 -6.80
CA VAL A 151 28.41 21.31 -6.65
C VAL A 151 27.73 22.28 -7.61
N VAL A 152 26.75 23.05 -7.11
CA VAL A 152 26.13 24.14 -7.89
C VAL A 152 26.97 25.40 -7.75
N VAL A 153 27.74 25.74 -8.78
CA VAL A 153 28.49 27.00 -8.84
C VAL A 153 27.59 28.07 -9.48
N VAL A 154 26.97 28.93 -8.66
CA VAL A 154 26.24 30.10 -9.17
C VAL A 154 27.22 31.26 -9.31
N VAL A 155 27.58 31.60 -10.55
CA VAL A 155 28.39 32.78 -10.87
C VAL A 155 27.46 33.91 -11.32
N GLN A 156 27.33 34.96 -10.50
CA GLN A 156 26.71 36.22 -10.96
C GLN A 156 27.81 37.18 -11.41
N LEU A 157 27.83 37.48 -12.71
CA LEU A 157 28.72 38.46 -13.33
C LEU A 157 28.06 39.84 -13.27
N VAL A 158 28.70 40.83 -12.67
CA VAL A 158 28.24 42.22 -12.75
C VAL A 158 29.16 43.00 -13.67
N VAL A 159 28.62 43.41 -14.83
CA VAL A 159 29.31 44.25 -15.81
C VAL A 159 29.19 45.71 -15.38
N VAL A 160 30.33 46.39 -15.22
CA VAL A 160 30.38 47.83 -14.96
C VAL A 160 30.41 48.56 -16.30
N LEU A 161 29.36 49.32 -16.61
CA LEU A 161 29.36 50.26 -17.72
C LEU A 161 29.74 51.65 -17.20
N SER A 162 30.88 52.16 -17.64
CA SER A 162 31.28 53.55 -17.41
C SER A 162 30.79 54.41 -18.57
N SER A 163 29.85 55.33 -18.33
CA SER A 163 29.48 56.35 -19.32
C SER A 163 30.46 57.53 -19.23
N SER A 164 31.22 57.79 -20.30
CA SER A 164 31.97 59.04 -20.48
C SER A 164 31.01 60.14 -20.94
N GLY A 165 30.51 60.94 -20.00
CA GLY A 165 29.75 62.16 -20.29
C GLY A 165 30.64 63.40 -20.36
N SER A 166 30.70 64.04 -21.53
CA SER A 166 31.16 65.42 -21.69
C SER A 166 29.98 66.38 -21.49
N GLY A 167 30.12 67.39 -20.63
CA GLY A 167 29.14 68.49 -20.57
C GLY A 167 28.94 69.13 -19.19
N SER A 168 29.32 70.41 -19.14
CA SER A 168 29.22 71.45 -18.10
C SER A 168 28.08 71.44 -17.07
N SER A 169 28.50 71.82 -15.85
CA SER A 169 27.81 72.66 -14.84
C SER A 169 26.47 72.23 -14.27
N SER A 170 26.48 71.54 -13.13
CA SER A 170 25.94 72.02 -11.84
C SER A 170 25.97 70.88 -10.81
N SER A 171 26.20 71.27 -9.56
CA SER A 171 26.29 70.48 -8.32
C SER A 171 25.63 69.09 -8.32
N SER A 172 26.44 68.03 -8.24
CA SER A 172 26.09 66.83 -7.45
C SER A 172 27.35 66.02 -7.11
N THR A 173 27.56 65.79 -5.81
CA THR A 173 28.63 64.95 -5.27
C THR A 173 28.37 63.50 -5.67
N ILE A 174 29.18 62.95 -6.58
CA ILE A 174 29.13 61.52 -6.90
C ILE A 174 29.85 60.77 -5.77
N SER A 175 29.07 60.16 -4.86
CA SER A 175 29.57 59.25 -3.84
C SER A 175 30.01 57.94 -4.52
N SER A 176 31.32 57.68 -4.59
CA SER A 176 31.82 56.38 -5.07
C SER A 176 31.54 55.31 -4.02
N SER A 177 30.45 54.56 -4.21
CA SER A 177 30.13 53.44 -3.33
C SER A 177 30.99 52.23 -3.72
N ARG A 178 31.91 51.81 -2.84
CA ARG A 178 32.66 50.56 -3.00
C ARG A 178 31.73 49.39 -2.65
N VAL A 179 31.54 48.46 -3.58
CA VAL A 179 30.74 47.25 -3.36
C VAL A 179 31.65 46.12 -2.90
N VAL A 180 31.27 45.45 -1.81
CA VAL A 180 31.93 44.26 -1.26
C VAL A 180 31.16 43.03 -1.72
N VAL A 181 31.88 42.02 -2.20
CA VAL A 181 31.31 40.73 -2.63
C VAL A 181 31.30 39.76 -1.45
N VAL A 182 30.13 39.19 -1.14
CA VAL A 182 29.98 38.11 -0.16
C VAL A 182 29.68 36.82 -0.93
N VAL A 183 30.51 35.80 -0.74
CA VAL A 183 30.33 34.47 -1.34
C VAL A 183 29.66 33.57 -0.31
N VAL A 184 28.48 33.04 -0.65
CA VAL A 184 27.80 32.01 0.16
C VAL A 184 27.85 30.70 -0.62
N VAL A 185 28.54 29.70 -0.09
CA VAL A 185 28.62 28.35 -0.67
C VAL A 185 27.57 27.49 0.03
N VAL A 186 26.57 27.02 -0.74
CA VAL A 186 25.57 26.06 -0.24
C VAL A 186 25.95 24.68 -0.77
N VAL A 187 26.37 23.78 0.13
CA VAL A 187 26.62 22.38 -0.18
C VAL A 187 25.31 21.61 0.06
N VAL A 188 24.70 21.10 -1.02
CA VAL A 188 23.54 20.21 -0.93
C VAL A 188 24.04 18.78 -1.04
N VAL A 189 23.96 18.03 0.05
CA VAL A 189 24.23 16.59 0.06
C VAL A 189 22.91 15.89 -0.22
N VAL A 190 22.78 15.29 -1.40
CA VAL A 190 21.65 14.41 -1.72
C VAL A 190 22.07 13.00 -1.31
N ILE A 191 21.40 12.47 -0.29
CA ILE A 191 21.57 11.10 0.18
C ILE A 191 20.46 10.29 -0.48
N GLU A 192 20.83 9.45 -1.45
CA GLU A 192 19.90 8.48 -2.02
C GLU A 192 20.10 7.15 -1.29
N VAL A 193 19.04 6.70 -0.61
CA VAL A 193 18.99 5.39 0.06
C VAL A 193 18.31 4.44 -0.92
N VAL A 194 19.06 3.48 -1.46
CA VAL A 194 18.51 2.44 -2.33
C VAL A 194 18.34 1.16 -1.50
N GLU A 195 17.10 0.69 -1.36
CA GLU A 195 16.83 -0.65 -0.82
C GLU A 195 17.14 -1.68 -1.92
N VAL A 196 18.16 -2.50 -1.70
CA VAL A 196 18.51 -3.60 -2.61
C VAL A 196 17.90 -4.88 -2.08
N VAL A 197 17.04 -5.50 -2.88
CA VAL A 197 16.51 -6.85 -2.62
C VAL A 197 17.67 -7.82 -2.58
N THR A 198 17.78 -8.61 -1.51
CA THR A 198 18.81 -9.64 -1.44
C THR A 198 18.45 -10.80 -2.39
N ALA A 199 19.45 -11.51 -2.93
CA ALA A 199 19.21 -12.65 -3.81
C ALA A 199 18.32 -13.75 -3.16
N ALA A 200 18.35 -13.86 -1.82
CA ALA A 200 17.49 -14.76 -1.06
C ALA A 200 16.02 -14.31 -1.05
N GLU A 201 15.76 -13.01 -0.93
CA GLU A 201 14.42 -12.45 -0.96
C GLU A 201 13.77 -12.53 -2.35
N GLU A 202 14.58 -12.35 -3.40
CA GLU A 202 14.15 -12.55 -4.78
C GLU A 202 13.74 -14.01 -5.04
N GLU A 203 14.52 -14.97 -4.55
CA GLU A 203 14.19 -16.40 -4.65
C GLU A 203 12.87 -16.74 -3.94
N ILE A 204 12.61 -16.15 -2.78
CA ILE A 204 11.34 -16.33 -2.06
C ILE A 204 10.16 -15.77 -2.87
N CYS A 205 10.32 -14.58 -3.46
CA CYS A 205 9.26 -13.98 -4.28
C CYS A 205 8.98 -14.81 -5.54
N GLU A 206 10.01 -15.38 -6.18
CA GLU A 206 9.84 -16.29 -7.30
C GLU A 206 9.10 -17.58 -6.90
N ARG A 207 9.35 -18.12 -5.70
CA ARG A 207 8.59 -19.27 -5.18
C ARG A 207 7.12 -18.94 -4.94
N LEU A 208 6.81 -17.76 -4.38
CA LEU A 208 5.42 -17.31 -4.21
C LEU A 208 4.72 -17.12 -5.55
N LYS A 209 5.41 -16.50 -6.52
CA LYS A 209 4.91 -16.37 -7.88
C LYS A 209 4.61 -17.73 -8.50
N ALA A 210 5.53 -18.69 -8.40
CA ALA A 210 5.33 -20.05 -8.90
C ALA A 210 4.14 -20.75 -8.22
N LEU A 211 3.95 -20.56 -6.91
CA LEU A 211 2.78 -21.07 -6.18
C LEU A 211 1.48 -20.48 -6.75
N VAL A 212 1.42 -19.18 -6.97
CA VAL A 212 0.23 -18.53 -7.55
C VAL A 212 -0.05 -19.03 -8.95
N GLU A 213 0.98 -19.11 -9.80
CA GLU A 213 0.85 -19.62 -11.16
C GLU A 213 0.34 -21.07 -11.18
N GLU A 214 0.82 -21.93 -10.28
CA GLU A 214 0.37 -23.31 -10.13
C GLU A 214 -1.08 -23.39 -9.62
N LEU A 215 -1.44 -22.59 -8.61
CA LEU A 215 -2.80 -22.56 -8.08
C LEU A 215 -3.82 -22.08 -9.12
N ALA A 216 -3.43 -21.11 -9.95
CA ALA A 216 -4.28 -20.48 -10.96
C ALA A 216 -4.21 -21.17 -12.34
N LYS A 217 -3.37 -22.21 -12.53
CA LYS A 217 -3.07 -22.81 -13.85
C LYS A 217 -4.30 -23.23 -14.66
N ASP A 218 -5.35 -23.67 -13.98
CA ASP A 218 -6.58 -24.18 -14.59
C ASP A 218 -7.56 -23.04 -14.96
N SER A 219 -7.28 -21.80 -14.53
CA SER A 219 -8.14 -20.65 -14.80
C SER A 219 -7.81 -19.98 -16.13
N HIS A 220 -8.84 -19.80 -16.96
CA HIS A 220 -8.75 -18.98 -18.17
C HIS A 220 -8.37 -17.51 -17.91
N HIS A 221 -8.46 -17.05 -16.66
CA HIS A 221 -8.15 -15.69 -16.23
C HIS A 221 -6.69 -15.51 -15.79
N ALA A 222 -5.97 -16.59 -15.49
CA ALA A 222 -4.58 -16.52 -15.01
C ALA A 222 -3.65 -15.77 -15.99
N LYS A 223 -3.85 -15.98 -17.30
CA LYS A 223 -3.12 -15.27 -18.37
C LYS A 223 -3.30 -13.75 -18.39
N LYS A 224 -4.26 -13.21 -17.63
CA LYS A 224 -4.47 -11.77 -17.48
C LYS A 224 -3.58 -11.18 -16.39
N ILE A 225 -2.92 -12.01 -15.58
CA ILE A 225 -2.13 -11.58 -14.45
C ILE A 225 -0.66 -11.53 -14.89
N ARG A 226 -0.04 -10.35 -14.78
CA ARG A 226 1.40 -10.11 -14.92
C ARG A 226 1.98 -9.90 -13.54
N ILE A 227 2.88 -10.78 -13.10
CA ILE A 227 3.51 -10.69 -11.78
C ILE A 227 4.89 -10.06 -11.93
N GLU A 228 5.11 -8.94 -11.25
CA GLU A 228 6.37 -8.22 -11.17
C GLU A 228 6.93 -8.35 -9.75
N ILE A 229 8.21 -8.72 -9.62
CA ILE A 229 8.86 -8.91 -8.32
C ILE A 229 9.74 -7.71 -8.02
N GLY A 230 9.59 -7.14 -6.82
CA GLY A 230 10.47 -6.08 -6.34
C GLY A 230 9.82 -5.18 -5.29
N PRO A 231 10.57 -4.18 -4.77
CA PRO A 231 10.01 -3.21 -3.84
C PRO A 231 8.83 -2.50 -4.49
N ALA A 232 7.71 -2.40 -3.75
CA ALA A 232 6.44 -1.92 -4.28
C ALA A 232 6.56 -0.52 -4.88
N LEU A 233 7.12 0.41 -4.08
CA LEU A 233 7.22 1.81 -4.44
C LEU A 233 8.14 2.02 -5.65
N ASP A 234 9.28 1.36 -5.70
CA ASP A 234 10.24 1.52 -6.80
C ASP A 234 9.74 0.92 -8.10
N THR A 235 9.09 -0.24 -8.02
CA THR A 235 8.43 -0.86 -9.17
C THR A 235 7.33 0.03 -9.72
N ALA A 236 6.49 0.60 -8.84
CA ALA A 236 5.44 1.53 -9.22
C ALA A 236 6.00 2.84 -9.83
N LYS A 237 7.11 3.37 -9.30
CA LYS A 237 7.79 4.55 -9.88
C LYS A 237 8.29 4.28 -11.30
N LYS A 238 8.96 3.14 -11.52
CA LYS A 238 9.42 2.73 -12.86
C LYS A 238 8.26 2.62 -13.85
N MET A 239 7.12 2.08 -13.42
CA MET A 239 5.90 2.03 -14.24
C MET A 239 5.37 3.43 -14.57
N ALA A 240 5.34 4.34 -13.60
CA ALA A 240 4.93 5.73 -13.81
C ALA A 240 5.86 6.46 -14.79
N GLU A 241 7.18 6.29 -14.64
CA GLU A 241 8.21 6.84 -15.53
C GLU A 241 8.12 6.29 -16.96
N ALA A 242 7.78 5.00 -17.09
CA ALA A 242 7.49 4.37 -18.37
C ALA A 242 6.14 4.82 -18.99
N GLY A 243 5.37 5.65 -18.29
CA GLY A 243 4.07 6.15 -18.74
C GLY A 243 2.94 5.12 -18.63
N GLU A 244 3.12 4.07 -17.83
CA GLU A 244 2.04 3.14 -17.51
C GLU A 244 0.97 3.83 -16.65
N LYS A 245 -0.29 3.47 -16.89
CA LYS A 245 -1.44 3.99 -16.15
C LYS A 245 -2.42 2.88 -15.80
N PHE A 246 -3.04 3.02 -14.64
CA PHE A 246 -3.97 2.04 -14.09
C PHE A 246 -5.31 2.69 -13.78
N ASP A 247 -6.39 1.99 -14.14
CA ASP A 247 -7.76 2.45 -13.86
C ASP A 247 -8.12 2.17 -12.40
N MET A 248 -7.54 1.12 -11.82
CA MET A 248 -7.69 0.78 -10.41
C MET A 248 -6.32 0.42 -9.82
N ILE A 249 -6.04 0.90 -8.62
CA ILE A 249 -4.85 0.50 -7.85
C ILE A 249 -5.33 -0.06 -6.51
N PHE A 250 -5.01 -1.31 -6.20
CA PHE A 250 -5.34 -1.98 -4.96
C PHE A 250 -4.07 -2.15 -4.11
N LEU A 251 -4.06 -1.56 -2.92
CA LEU A 251 -2.95 -1.63 -1.98
C LEU A 251 -3.29 -2.63 -0.87
N ASP A 252 -2.65 -3.79 -0.90
CA ASP A 252 -2.78 -4.87 0.09
C ASP A 252 -1.40 -5.46 0.44
N GLY A 253 -0.43 -4.55 0.61
CA GLY A 253 0.95 -4.87 0.93
C GLY A 253 1.38 -4.32 2.29
N ASP A 254 2.66 -3.99 2.39
CA ASP A 254 3.21 -3.34 3.57
C ASP A 254 2.59 -1.94 3.75
N LYS A 255 2.03 -1.71 4.94
CA LYS A 255 1.33 -0.47 5.28
C LYS A 255 2.28 0.73 5.37
N LYS A 256 3.59 0.50 5.54
CA LYS A 256 4.61 1.57 5.53
C LYS A 256 4.65 2.32 4.20
N ASP A 257 4.38 1.62 3.09
CA ASP A 257 4.48 2.17 1.74
C ASP A 257 3.19 2.85 1.27
N TYR A 258 2.07 2.67 1.99
CA TYR A 258 0.75 3.10 1.54
C TYR A 258 0.68 4.59 1.25
N ILE A 259 1.28 5.43 2.11
CA ILE A 259 1.26 6.89 1.94
C ILE A 259 1.95 7.29 0.63
N ASP A 260 3.13 6.74 0.39
CA ASP A 260 3.94 7.10 -0.78
C ASP A 260 3.36 6.51 -2.07
N LEU A 261 2.79 5.29 -2.01
CA LEU A 261 2.06 4.70 -3.13
C LEU A 261 0.79 5.47 -3.49
N VAL A 262 0.03 5.94 -2.49
CA VAL A 262 -1.14 6.79 -2.72
C VAL A 262 -0.73 8.12 -3.35
N LYS A 263 0.32 8.77 -2.84
CA LYS A 263 0.83 10.00 -3.46
C LYS A 263 1.29 9.76 -4.90
N LEU A 264 2.07 8.71 -5.13
CA LEU A 264 2.51 8.32 -6.48
C LEU A 264 1.34 8.03 -7.42
N ALA A 265 0.29 7.37 -6.94
CA ALA A 265 -0.91 7.11 -7.71
C ALA A 265 -1.53 8.41 -8.26
N PHE A 266 -1.81 9.38 -7.37
CA PHE A 266 -2.53 10.60 -7.74
C PHE A 266 -1.63 11.71 -8.33
N GLU A 267 -0.42 11.89 -7.80
CA GLU A 267 0.49 12.99 -8.15
C GLU A 267 1.55 12.55 -9.16
N GLY A 268 1.90 11.26 -9.16
CA GLY A 268 2.92 10.68 -10.04
C GLY A 268 2.40 10.17 -11.38
N ASN A 269 1.16 10.52 -11.76
CA ASN A 269 0.55 10.17 -13.06
C ASN A 269 0.42 8.64 -13.31
N LEU A 270 0.44 7.83 -12.26
CA LEU A 270 0.28 6.37 -12.32
C LEU A 270 -1.20 5.95 -12.39
N LEU A 271 -2.10 6.76 -11.82
CA LEU A 271 -3.54 6.55 -11.91
C LEU A 271 -4.13 7.21 -13.17
N SER A 272 -5.01 6.49 -13.88
CA SER A 272 -5.81 7.04 -14.97
C SER A 272 -6.76 8.13 -14.46
N GLU A 273 -7.17 9.03 -15.36
CA GLU A 273 -8.24 9.99 -15.05
C GLU A 273 -9.54 9.25 -14.71
N GLY A 274 -10.18 9.61 -13.60
CA GLY A 274 -11.34 8.87 -13.07
C GLY A 274 -10.99 7.49 -12.48
N GLY A 275 -9.71 7.19 -12.29
CA GLY A 275 -9.24 5.98 -11.65
C GLY A 275 -9.55 5.94 -10.15
N THR A 276 -9.46 4.75 -9.56
CA THR A 276 -9.76 4.52 -8.14
C THR A 276 -8.57 3.89 -7.44
N VAL A 277 -8.23 4.37 -6.25
CA VAL A 277 -7.28 3.69 -5.34
C VAL A 277 -8.07 3.03 -4.22
N LEU A 278 -7.88 1.74 -4.04
CA LEU A 278 -8.43 0.92 -2.98
C LEU A 278 -7.30 0.58 -2.01
N VAL A 279 -7.51 0.82 -0.71
CA VAL A 279 -6.49 0.56 0.32
C VAL A 279 -7.05 -0.43 1.30
N ASP A 280 -6.49 -1.63 1.36
CA ASP A 280 -6.90 -2.64 2.32
C ASP A 280 -6.44 -2.31 3.73
N ASN A 281 -7.15 -2.83 4.72
CA ASN A 281 -6.77 -2.72 6.13
C ASN A 281 -6.53 -1.27 6.61
N ALA A 282 -7.20 -0.30 6.00
CA ALA A 282 -7.06 1.14 6.31
C ALA A 282 -7.46 1.50 7.76
N TYR A 283 -8.15 0.59 8.46
CA TYR A 283 -8.49 0.73 9.89
C TYR A 283 -7.46 0.10 10.84
N ILE A 284 -6.47 -0.64 10.32
CA ILE A 284 -5.35 -1.23 11.08
C ILE A 284 -5.85 -2.00 12.32
N HIS A 285 -6.72 -3.00 12.12
CA HIS A 285 -7.35 -3.77 13.20
C HIS A 285 -8.02 -2.90 14.28
N GLY A 286 -8.61 -1.78 13.89
CA GLY A 286 -9.29 -0.85 14.78
C GLY A 286 -8.39 0.17 15.48
N ALA A 287 -7.06 0.12 15.28
CA ALA A 287 -6.14 1.10 15.85
C ALA A 287 -6.48 2.55 15.43
N ALA A 288 -7.11 2.72 14.27
CA ALA A 288 -7.61 4.01 13.80
C ALA A 288 -8.65 4.69 14.72
N TYR A 289 -9.28 3.94 15.63
CA TYR A 289 -10.31 4.43 16.54
C TYR A 289 -10.17 3.87 17.96
N CYS A 290 -9.06 3.19 18.26
CA CYS A 290 -8.70 2.69 19.58
C CYS A 290 -7.50 3.51 20.12
N PRO A 291 -7.74 4.49 21.02
CA PRO A 291 -6.68 5.39 21.50
C PRO A 291 -5.50 4.70 22.20
N ALA A 292 -5.73 3.47 22.70
CA ALA A 292 -4.73 2.72 23.46
C ALA A 292 -3.58 2.16 22.59
N ASP A 293 -3.75 2.05 21.27
CA ASP A 293 -2.78 1.35 20.42
C ASP A 293 -1.58 2.21 20.00
N ASN A 294 -1.64 3.52 20.25
CA ASN A 294 -0.60 4.50 19.91
C ASN A 294 -0.05 4.36 18.47
N ASN A 295 -0.84 3.80 17.55
CA ASN A 295 -0.48 3.57 16.16
C ASN A 295 -1.15 4.64 15.31
N THR A 296 -0.34 5.56 14.78
CA THR A 296 -0.82 6.72 14.01
C THR A 296 -1.02 6.41 12.54
N LEU A 297 -0.59 5.24 12.03
CA LEU A 297 -0.51 4.97 10.60
C LEU A 297 -1.84 5.17 9.86
N ALA A 298 -2.95 4.77 10.48
CA ALA A 298 -4.28 4.98 9.91
C ALA A 298 -4.69 6.46 9.83
N HIS A 299 -4.24 7.27 10.79
CA HIS A 299 -4.44 8.71 10.83
C HIS A 299 -3.50 9.43 9.86
N ASP A 300 -2.23 9.03 9.81
CA ASP A 300 -1.21 9.58 8.90
C ASP A 300 -1.61 9.33 7.43
N LEU A 301 -2.08 8.11 7.12
CA LEU A 301 -2.64 7.79 5.81
C LEU A 301 -3.86 8.65 5.48
N GLN A 302 -4.75 8.85 6.45
CA GLN A 302 -5.93 9.69 6.26
C GLN A 302 -5.56 11.14 5.98
N GLU A 303 -4.60 11.68 6.73
CA GLU A 303 -4.09 13.04 6.56
C GLU A 303 -3.43 13.20 5.20
N ALA A 304 -2.61 12.23 4.79
CA ALA A 304 -1.99 12.22 3.46
C ALA A 304 -3.06 12.28 2.35
N ILE A 305 -4.10 11.44 2.41
CA ILE A 305 -5.20 11.42 1.43
C ILE A 305 -5.95 12.76 1.38
N VAL A 306 -6.18 13.41 2.52
CA VAL A 306 -6.88 14.70 2.59
C VAL A 306 -6.08 15.83 1.92
N ASN A 307 -4.75 15.71 1.94
CA ASN A 307 -3.84 16.72 1.42
C ASN A 307 -3.54 16.60 -0.08
N ILE A 308 -3.95 15.49 -0.72
CA ILE A 308 -3.81 15.30 -2.18
C ILE A 308 -4.51 16.42 -2.96
N ARG A 309 -3.88 16.86 -4.05
CA ARG A 309 -4.41 17.89 -4.95
C ARG A 309 -4.46 17.41 -6.42
N PRO A 310 -5.58 17.62 -7.14
CA PRO A 310 -6.85 18.17 -6.65
C PRO A 310 -7.52 17.28 -5.58
N PRO A 311 -8.45 17.82 -4.76
CA PRO A 311 -9.09 17.02 -3.71
C PRO A 311 -9.77 15.77 -4.28
N VAL A 312 -9.49 14.63 -3.67
CA VAL A 312 -10.04 13.33 -4.09
C VAL A 312 -11.33 13.01 -3.34
N HIS A 313 -12.28 12.39 -4.03
CA HIS A 313 -13.44 11.78 -3.39
C HIS A 313 -13.00 10.53 -2.64
N ARG A 314 -13.52 10.36 -1.42
CA ARG A 314 -13.12 9.28 -0.52
C ARG A 314 -14.31 8.67 0.18
N VAL A 315 -14.30 7.34 0.28
CA VAL A 315 -15.28 6.55 1.02
C VAL A 315 -14.51 5.53 1.84
N ARG A 316 -14.83 5.37 3.12
CA ARG A 316 -14.34 4.25 3.92
C ARG A 316 -15.45 3.22 4.07
N ILE A 317 -15.13 1.97 3.81
CA ILE A 317 -16.06 0.85 3.89
C ILE A 317 -15.58 -0.05 5.00
N THR A 318 -16.47 -0.35 5.95
CA THR A 318 -16.20 -1.35 6.98
C THR A 318 -16.48 -2.73 6.39
N THR A 319 -15.53 -3.20 5.58
CA THR A 319 -15.39 -4.60 5.21
C THR A 319 -14.31 -5.24 6.06
N ASP A 320 -14.33 -6.57 6.16
CA ASP A 320 -13.51 -7.32 7.09
C ASP A 320 -12.07 -6.80 7.16
N SER A 321 -11.67 -6.38 8.36
CA SER A 321 -10.29 -5.96 8.64
C SER A 321 -9.63 -7.06 9.45
N ILE A 322 -9.43 -8.20 8.77
CA ILE A 322 -8.66 -9.39 9.17
C ILE A 322 -9.25 -10.19 10.35
N TYR A 323 -9.56 -11.46 10.07
CA TYR A 323 -9.85 -12.56 11.00
C TYR A 323 -8.68 -12.89 11.95
#